data_AF-A0A3D6E085-F1
#
_entry.id   AF-A0A3D6E085-F1
#
_cell.length_a   1.000
_cell.length_b   1.000
_cell.length_c   1.000
_cell.angle_alpha   90.00
_cell.angle_beta   90.00
_cell.angle_gamma   90.00
#
_symmetry.space_group_name_H-M   'P 1'
#
loop_
_entity.id
_entity.type
_entity.pdbx_description
1 polymer ?
#
loop_
_entity_poly.entity_id
_entity_poly.type
_entity_poly.pdbx_seq_one_letter_code
_entity_poly.pdbx_strand_id
1 'polypeptide(L)'
;MAELLIRYKDGGGNITDRRISEIEPHEPGYILALCHKRGEDRTFKVSRIVSAIDAATGEVVEDIHSFLGIEPPAKPPAPPPEPIIPADAKEVLRRRGKDKRELFKRFVLGIIEEHAKMKFFAFFGDACFKCGSPGHLVMDHHVPIVLGGRLVPGNLVALCRDCNNRKREQPAERFYSPPELERLRGFLDNQSSLFDFVFDWKAWEADREAYLVSLGIDAALVHEVLNNPDHRFYIPPRYEKEPIGVIITIDEASILDSIKRVLAERFGK
;
A
#
# COMPACT_ATOMS: atom_id res chain seq x y z
N MET A 1 49.76 -0.44 -1.50
CA MET A 1 48.32 -0.19 -1.71
C MET A 1 47.68 -0.03 -0.35
N ALA A 2 46.78 0.95 -0.18
CA ALA A 2 46.17 1.22 1.12
C ALA A 2 45.33 0.03 1.59
N GLU A 3 45.44 -0.31 2.87
CA GLU A 3 44.63 -1.34 3.52
C GLU A 3 43.90 -0.70 4.69
N LEU A 4 42.59 -0.94 4.79
CA LEU A 4 41.74 -0.30 5.80
C LEU A 4 40.99 -1.34 6.64
N LEU A 5 40.90 -1.05 7.94
CA LEU A 5 39.93 -1.64 8.85
C LEU A 5 38.72 -0.70 8.93
N ILE A 6 37.61 -1.11 8.33
CA ILE A 6 36.40 -0.29 8.25
C ILE A 6 35.26 -0.89 9.07
N ARG A 7 34.46 -0.02 9.67
CA ARG A 7 33.15 -0.36 10.21
C ARG A 7 32.10 0.02 9.17
N TYR A 8 31.44 -0.96 8.58
CA TYR A 8 30.56 -0.75 7.42
C TYR A 8 29.10 -1.04 7.76
N LYS A 9 28.20 -0.10 7.43
CA LYS A 9 26.74 -0.23 7.57
C LYS A 9 26.11 -0.67 6.26
N ASP A 10 25.51 -1.86 6.20
CA ASP A 10 24.85 -2.35 4.99
C ASP A 10 23.49 -1.67 4.70
N GLY A 11 22.83 -2.06 3.60
CA GLY A 11 21.52 -1.52 3.21
C GLY A 11 20.37 -1.89 4.16
N GLY A 12 20.52 -2.97 4.94
CA GLY A 12 19.58 -3.36 6.00
C GLY A 12 19.85 -2.66 7.34
N GLY A 13 20.94 -1.91 7.43
CA GLY A 13 21.35 -1.17 8.62
C GLY A 13 22.28 -1.95 9.55
N ASN A 14 22.68 -3.17 9.21
CA ASN A 14 23.61 -3.95 10.03
C ASN A 14 25.01 -3.38 9.90
N ILE A 15 25.69 -3.27 11.03
CA ILE A 15 27.06 -2.77 11.09
C ILE A 15 27.99 -3.95 11.26
N THR A 16 29.06 -3.98 10.47
CA THR A 16 30.06 -5.02 10.54
C THR A 16 31.45 -4.47 10.32
N ASP A 17 32.41 -5.02 11.05
CA ASP A 17 33.82 -4.74 10.78
C ASP A 17 34.30 -5.54 9.56
N ARG A 18 35.12 -4.89 8.73
CA ARG A 18 35.66 -5.42 7.48
C ARG A 18 37.12 -4.97 7.38
N ARG A 19 37.98 -5.89 6.94
CA ARG A 19 39.30 -5.57 6.44
C ARG A 19 39.22 -5.54 4.91
N ILE A 20 39.67 -4.44 4.30
CA ILE A 20 39.64 -4.24 2.86
C ILE A 20 41.01 -3.79 2.35
N SER A 21 41.41 -4.29 1.18
CA SER A 21 42.66 -3.96 0.50
C SER A 21 42.41 -3.77 -0.99
N GLU A 22 43.46 -3.43 -1.74
CA GLU A 22 43.36 -3.26 -3.20
C GLU A 22 42.27 -2.25 -3.58
N ILE A 23 42.25 -1.13 -2.85
CA ILE A 23 41.17 -0.16 -2.90
C ILE A 23 41.33 0.71 -4.14
N GLU A 24 40.31 0.71 -5.00
CA GLU A 24 40.25 1.50 -6.21
C GLU A 24 38.98 2.37 -6.24
N PRO A 25 39.06 3.63 -6.71
CA PRO A 25 37.89 4.42 -7.05
C PRO A 25 37.03 3.69 -8.08
N HIS A 26 35.70 3.70 -7.91
CA HIS A 26 34.79 3.01 -8.84
C HIS A 26 33.77 3.97 -9.47
N GLU A 27 32.66 4.24 -8.78
CA GLU A 27 31.65 5.24 -9.14
C GLU A 27 31.69 6.40 -8.14
N PRO A 28 31.14 7.59 -8.43
CA PRO A 28 31.10 8.70 -7.47
C PRO A 28 30.51 8.28 -6.10
N GLY A 29 31.36 8.30 -5.07
CA GLY A 29 31.00 7.86 -3.72
C GLY A 29 31.05 6.34 -3.47
N TYR A 30 31.67 5.56 -4.36
CA TYR A 30 31.90 4.12 -4.23
C TYR A 30 33.37 3.76 -4.45
N ILE A 31 33.82 2.73 -3.74
CA ILE A 31 35.12 2.07 -3.94
C ILE A 31 34.92 0.62 -4.30
N LEU A 32 35.80 0.08 -5.14
CA LEU A 32 36.01 -1.34 -5.30
C LEU A 32 37.16 -1.76 -4.39
N ALA A 33 37.02 -2.84 -3.64
CA ALA A 33 38.10 -3.34 -2.78
C ALA A 33 37.94 -4.84 -2.52
N LEU A 34 39.07 -5.54 -2.34
CA LEU A 34 39.10 -6.92 -1.87
C LEU A 34 38.58 -7.01 -0.45
N CYS A 35 37.47 -7.72 -0.24
CA CYS A 35 36.88 -7.91 1.07
C CYS A 35 37.42 -9.17 1.74
N HIS A 36 38.35 -9.05 2.70
CA HIS A 36 38.97 -10.20 3.37
C HIS A 36 37.98 -11.10 4.11
N LYS A 37 36.87 -10.53 4.59
CA LYS A 37 35.80 -11.31 5.25
C LYS A 37 35.02 -12.19 4.27
N ARG A 38 35.02 -11.87 2.98
CA ARG A 38 34.28 -12.59 1.93
C ARG A 38 35.20 -13.30 0.94
N GLY A 39 36.48 -12.93 0.90
CA GLY A 39 37.47 -13.49 -0.03
C GLY A 39 37.23 -13.08 -1.49
N GLU A 40 36.54 -11.97 -1.73
CA GLU A 40 36.15 -11.52 -3.08
C GLU A 40 36.18 -9.98 -3.17
N ASP A 41 36.32 -9.46 -4.39
CA ASP A 41 36.20 -8.03 -4.67
C ASP A 41 34.75 -7.56 -4.52
N ARG A 42 34.57 -6.43 -3.84
CA ARG A 42 33.24 -5.87 -3.59
C ARG A 42 33.24 -4.36 -3.69
N THR A 43 32.10 -3.84 -4.12
CA THR A 43 31.83 -2.41 -4.10
C THR A 43 31.35 -1.97 -2.71
N PHE A 44 31.95 -0.92 -2.17
CA PHE A 44 31.54 -0.28 -0.92
C PHE A 44 31.14 1.16 -1.19
N LYS A 45 29.92 1.50 -0.78
CA LYS A 45 29.50 2.91 -0.72
C LYS A 45 30.25 3.65 0.39
N VAL A 46 31.04 4.66 0.04
CA VAL A 46 31.90 5.40 0.97
C VAL A 46 31.08 6.02 2.12
N SER A 47 29.90 6.56 1.81
CA SER A 47 28.98 7.13 2.80
C SER A 47 28.41 6.14 3.82
N ARG A 48 28.69 4.83 3.66
CA ARG A 48 28.28 3.76 4.58
C ARG A 48 29.43 3.25 5.46
N ILE A 49 30.64 3.79 5.27
CA ILE A 49 31.78 3.56 6.14
C ILE A 49 31.59 4.46 7.36
N VAL A 50 31.29 3.85 8.50
CA VAL A 50 31.02 4.51 9.79
C VAL A 50 32.31 5.01 10.42
N SER A 51 33.38 4.23 10.27
CA SER A 51 34.73 4.58 10.71
C SER A 51 35.74 3.79 9.89
N ALA A 52 36.94 4.34 9.69
CA ALA A 52 38.05 3.69 9.02
C ALA A 52 39.34 3.93 9.79
N ILE A 53 40.20 2.90 9.81
CA ILE A 53 41.54 2.93 10.40
C ILE A 53 42.50 2.41 9.33
N ASP A 54 43.61 3.10 9.13
CA ASP A 54 44.70 2.62 8.29
C ASP A 54 45.34 1.39 8.96
N ALA A 55 45.31 0.24 8.28
CA ALA A 55 45.79 -1.01 8.85
C ALA A 55 47.32 -1.03 9.05
N ALA A 56 48.06 -0.19 8.31
CA ALA A 56 49.51 -0.10 8.41
C ALA A 56 49.96 0.82 9.56
N THR A 57 49.30 1.97 9.75
CA THR A 57 49.70 2.95 10.76
C THR A 57 48.89 2.86 12.05
N GLY A 58 47.70 2.27 12.01
CA GLY A 58 46.74 2.27 13.11
C GLY A 58 46.05 3.62 13.33
N GLU A 59 46.28 4.60 12.45
CA GLU A 59 45.67 5.93 12.55
C GLU A 59 44.23 5.93 12.05
N VAL A 60 43.40 6.77 12.68
CA VAL A 60 42.01 6.98 12.24
C VAL A 60 42.01 7.78 10.96
N VAL A 61 41.31 7.28 9.95
CA VAL A 61 41.07 7.99 8.70
C VAL A 61 39.84 8.89 8.88
N GLU A 62 40.07 10.15 9.19
CA GLU A 62 38.99 11.13 9.45
C GLU A 62 38.19 11.47 8.18
N ASP A 63 38.89 11.65 7.06
CA ASP A 63 38.28 11.90 5.75
C ASP A 63 38.72 10.84 4.74
N ILE A 64 37.86 9.83 4.58
CA ILE A 64 38.09 8.73 3.65
C ILE A 64 38.05 9.18 2.17
N HIS A 65 37.37 10.28 1.86
CA HIS A 65 37.35 10.83 0.50
C HIS A 65 38.70 11.44 0.15
N SER A 66 39.24 12.26 1.05
CA SER A 66 40.59 12.83 0.91
C SER A 66 41.67 11.74 0.94
N PHE A 67 41.55 10.76 1.83
CA PHE A 67 42.51 9.66 1.96
C PHE A 67 42.59 8.79 0.70
N LEU A 68 41.45 8.55 0.04
CA LEU A 68 41.37 7.72 -1.17
C LEU A 68 41.40 8.51 -2.48
N GLY A 69 41.44 9.85 -2.42
CA GLY A 69 41.37 10.72 -3.61
C GLY A 69 40.05 10.61 -4.38
N ILE A 70 38.92 10.42 -3.68
CA ILE A 70 37.61 10.19 -4.30
C ILE A 70 36.73 11.41 -4.13
N GLU A 71 36.28 12.00 -5.24
CA GLU A 71 35.32 13.09 -5.19
C GLU A 71 34.02 12.64 -4.50
N PRO A 72 33.51 13.40 -3.51
CA PRO A 72 32.23 13.10 -2.91
C PRO A 72 31.13 13.23 -3.96
N PRO A 73 30.09 12.38 -3.91
CA PRO A 73 28.97 12.53 -4.84
C PRO A 73 28.34 13.91 -4.65
N ALA A 74 28.05 14.59 -5.77
CA ALA A 74 27.33 15.86 -5.72
C ALA A 74 26.08 15.71 -4.84
N LYS A 75 25.98 16.55 -3.80
CA LYS A 75 24.83 16.51 -2.90
C LYS A 75 23.57 16.71 -3.76
N PRO A 76 22.63 15.74 -3.82
CA PRO A 76 21.37 16.00 -4.50
C PRO A 76 20.76 17.26 -3.87
N PRO A 77 20.14 18.14 -4.69
CA PRO A 77 19.55 19.36 -4.16
C PRO A 77 18.70 19.00 -2.96
N ALA A 78 18.91 19.72 -1.86
CA ALA A 78 18.10 19.51 -0.66
C ALA A 78 16.64 19.61 -1.10
N PRO A 79 15.78 18.64 -0.73
CA PRO A 79 14.36 18.81 -0.96
C PRO A 79 13.98 20.17 -0.37
N PRO A 80 13.20 20.99 -1.10
CA PRO A 80 12.75 22.28 -0.57
C PRO A 80 12.11 22.04 0.80
N PRO A 81 12.30 22.94 1.77
CA PRO A 81 11.76 22.77 3.12
C PRO A 81 10.29 22.34 3.03
N GLU A 82 9.97 21.24 3.72
CA GLU A 82 8.61 20.70 3.77
C GLU A 82 7.67 21.85 4.16
N PRO A 83 6.55 22.06 3.43
CA PRO A 83 5.54 22.99 3.91
C PRO A 83 5.05 22.47 5.25
N ILE A 84 5.24 23.25 6.32
CA ILE A 84 4.67 22.94 7.63
C ILE A 84 3.16 23.16 7.49
N ILE A 85 2.43 22.10 7.12
CA ILE A 85 0.97 22.11 7.15
C ILE A 85 0.59 21.50 8.50
N PRO A 86 0.11 22.29 9.47
CA PRO A 86 -0.34 21.76 10.74
C PRO A 86 -1.71 21.12 10.54
N ALA A 87 -1.74 19.95 9.91
CA ALA A 87 -2.86 19.06 10.01
C ALA A 87 -2.62 18.17 11.23
N ASP A 88 -3.58 18.12 12.16
CA ASP A 88 -3.56 17.11 13.21
C ASP A 88 -3.39 15.73 12.53
N ALA A 89 -2.28 15.05 12.81
CA ALA A 89 -1.95 13.77 12.19
C ALA A 89 -3.09 12.75 12.40
N LYS A 90 -3.82 12.84 13.52
CA LYS A 90 -5.01 12.00 13.76
C LYS A 90 -6.13 12.31 12.78
N GLU A 91 -6.35 13.58 12.45
CA GLU A 91 -7.37 13.99 11.48
C GLU A 91 -7.03 13.51 10.07
N VAL A 92 -5.75 13.58 9.66
CA VAL A 92 -5.30 13.06 8.36
C VAL A 92 -5.52 11.55 8.28
N LEU A 93 -5.14 10.79 9.32
CA LEU A 93 -5.36 9.35 9.38
C LEU A 93 -6.85 9.00 9.37
N ARG A 94 -7.68 9.77 10.09
CA ARG A 94 -9.14 9.60 10.11
C ARG A 94 -9.74 9.82 8.73
N ARG A 95 -9.33 10.88 8.02
CA ARG A 95 -9.75 11.17 6.64
C ARG A 95 -9.32 10.08 5.67
N ARG A 96 -8.07 9.60 5.75
CA ARG A 96 -7.58 8.45 4.96
C ARG A 96 -8.47 7.24 5.12
N GLY A 97 -8.78 6.87 6.36
CA GLY A 97 -9.66 5.74 6.65
C GLY A 97 -11.08 5.94 6.11
N LYS A 98 -11.63 7.16 6.23
CA LYS A 98 -12.95 7.50 5.70
C LYS A 98 -13.00 7.39 4.18
N ASP A 99 -12.08 8.04 3.47
CA ASP A 99 -12.10 8.05 2.01
C ASP A 99 -11.85 6.65 1.43
N LYS A 100 -10.99 5.84 2.06
CA LYS A 100 -10.81 4.42 1.69
C LYS A 100 -12.12 3.65 1.79
N ARG A 101 -12.88 3.82 2.89
CA ARG A 101 -14.20 3.18 3.02
C ARG A 101 -15.17 3.69 1.95
N GLU A 102 -15.21 4.99 1.69
CA GLU A 102 -16.11 5.58 0.70
C GLU A 102 -15.82 5.13 -0.74
N LEU A 103 -14.55 4.99 -1.10
CA LEU A 103 -14.15 4.50 -2.42
C LEU A 103 -14.58 3.04 -2.60
N PHE A 104 -14.25 2.19 -1.62
CA PHE A 104 -14.37 0.74 -1.79
C PHE A 104 -15.70 0.14 -1.32
N LYS A 105 -16.54 0.86 -0.55
CA LYS A 105 -17.84 0.33 -0.06
C LYS A 105 -18.77 -0.20 -1.17
N ARG A 106 -18.60 0.26 -2.41
CA ARG A 106 -19.39 -0.17 -3.57
C ARG A 106 -19.06 -1.60 -4.00
N PHE A 107 -17.84 -2.08 -3.74
CA PHE A 107 -17.38 -3.41 -4.09
C PHE A 107 -17.70 -4.38 -2.96
N VAL A 108 -18.99 -4.59 -2.71
CA VAL A 108 -19.61 -5.39 -1.62
C VAL A 108 -18.80 -6.59 -1.12
N LEU A 109 -18.11 -7.30 -2.04
CA LEU A 109 -17.28 -8.47 -1.75
C LEU A 109 -15.79 -8.14 -1.89
N GLY A 110 -14.97 -8.62 -0.94
CA GLY A 110 -13.52 -8.35 -0.93
C GLY A 110 -12.78 -8.78 -2.19
N ILE A 111 -13.21 -9.87 -2.84
CA ILE A 111 -12.63 -10.31 -4.13
C ILE A 111 -12.89 -9.30 -5.26
N ILE A 112 -14.06 -8.65 -5.27
CA ILE A 112 -14.39 -7.61 -6.26
C ILE A 112 -13.56 -6.35 -5.97
N GLU A 113 -13.42 -5.97 -4.69
CA GLU A 113 -12.53 -4.88 -4.28
C GLU A 113 -11.09 -5.11 -4.79
N GLU A 114 -10.58 -6.33 -4.59
CA GLU A 114 -9.23 -6.69 -5.04
C GLU A 114 -9.10 -6.66 -6.56
N HIS A 115 -10.08 -7.21 -7.27
CA HIS A 115 -10.10 -7.19 -8.72
C HIS A 115 -10.12 -5.75 -9.28
N ALA A 116 -10.85 -4.83 -8.64
CA ALA A 116 -10.83 -3.42 -8.99
C ALA A 116 -9.45 -2.78 -8.75
N LYS A 117 -8.75 -3.13 -7.68
CA LYS A 117 -7.35 -2.68 -7.46
C LYS A 117 -6.40 -3.22 -8.52
N MET A 118 -6.55 -4.49 -8.92
CA MET A 118 -5.75 -5.08 -10.00
C MET A 118 -5.98 -4.32 -11.31
N LYS A 119 -7.24 -4.06 -11.69
CA LYS A 119 -7.57 -3.22 -12.85
C LYS A 119 -6.95 -1.83 -12.75
N PHE A 120 -6.93 -1.23 -11.56
CA PHE A 120 -6.24 0.05 -11.34
C PHE A 120 -4.73 -0.04 -11.59
N PHE A 121 -4.03 -1.07 -11.10
CA PHE A 121 -2.60 -1.20 -11.36
C PHE A 121 -2.29 -1.52 -12.82
N ALA A 122 -3.08 -2.38 -13.44
CA ALA A 122 -2.99 -2.70 -14.87
C ALA A 122 -3.23 -1.46 -15.74
N PHE A 123 -4.12 -0.54 -15.31
CA PHE A 123 -4.32 0.74 -15.97
C PHE A 123 -3.05 1.61 -15.98
N PHE A 124 -2.16 1.45 -15.01
CA PHE A 124 -0.82 2.06 -14.98
C PHE A 124 0.28 1.16 -15.59
N GLY A 125 -0.10 0.09 -16.30
CA GLY A 125 0.82 -0.88 -16.90
C GLY A 125 1.55 -1.74 -15.87
N ASP A 126 0.95 -1.98 -14.70
CA ASP A 126 1.53 -2.76 -13.59
C ASP A 126 2.92 -2.27 -13.16
N ALA A 127 3.13 -0.95 -13.25
CA ALA A 127 4.38 -0.32 -12.91
C ALA A 127 4.16 0.99 -12.13
N CYS A 128 5.18 1.38 -11.37
CA CYS A 128 5.24 2.66 -10.69
C CYS A 128 5.23 3.78 -11.74
N PHE A 129 4.28 4.70 -11.65
CA PHE A 129 4.19 5.83 -12.57
C PHE A 129 5.47 6.68 -12.61
N LYS A 130 6.11 6.85 -11.44
CA LYS A 130 7.30 7.70 -11.28
C LYS A 130 8.59 7.08 -11.82
N CYS A 131 8.86 5.81 -11.51
CA CYS A 131 10.15 5.18 -11.81
C CYS A 131 10.08 3.94 -12.71
N GLY A 132 8.88 3.49 -13.10
CA GLY A 132 8.68 2.30 -13.93
C GLY A 132 8.92 0.97 -13.23
N SER A 133 9.24 0.97 -11.92
CA SER A 133 9.45 -0.29 -11.19
C SER A 133 8.15 -1.09 -11.06
N PRO A 134 8.16 -2.41 -11.36
CA PRO A 134 7.02 -3.31 -11.12
C PRO A 134 6.94 -3.79 -9.66
N GLY A 135 7.78 -3.26 -8.77
CA GLY A 135 7.81 -3.65 -7.35
C GLY A 135 6.50 -3.30 -6.62
N HIS A 136 6.38 -3.69 -5.35
CA HIS A 136 5.20 -3.53 -4.49
C HIS A 136 4.46 -2.19 -4.70
N LEU A 137 3.45 -2.22 -5.57
CA LEU A 137 2.68 -1.04 -5.95
C LEU A 137 1.65 -0.72 -4.87
N VAL A 138 1.45 0.58 -4.68
CA VAL A 138 0.45 1.14 -3.79
C VAL A 138 -0.32 2.22 -4.53
N MET A 139 -1.59 2.34 -4.20
CA MET A 139 -2.43 3.45 -4.63
C MET A 139 -2.17 4.63 -3.69
N ASP A 140 -1.64 5.73 -4.25
CA ASP A 140 -1.39 6.97 -3.52
C ASP A 140 -2.24 8.12 -4.07
N HIS A 141 -2.35 9.19 -3.29
CA HIS A 141 -3.06 10.40 -3.69
C HIS A 141 -2.15 11.27 -4.55
N HIS A 142 -2.58 11.68 -5.74
CA HIS A 142 -1.84 12.65 -6.55
C HIS A 142 -1.68 13.98 -5.80
N VAL A 143 -2.81 14.55 -5.35
CA VAL A 143 -2.89 15.65 -4.38
C VAL A 143 -3.02 15.06 -2.97
N PRO A 144 -2.04 15.26 -2.08
CA PRO A 144 -2.09 14.82 -0.69
C PRO A 144 -3.31 15.33 0.09
N ILE A 145 -3.74 14.57 1.10
CA ILE A 145 -4.87 14.94 1.97
C ILE A 145 -4.59 16.22 2.75
N VAL A 146 -3.34 16.45 3.16
CA VAL A 146 -2.97 17.69 3.87
C VAL A 146 -3.15 18.94 2.98
N LEU A 147 -3.17 18.78 1.66
CA LEU A 147 -3.45 19.82 0.67
C LEU A 147 -4.92 19.82 0.21
N GLY A 148 -5.80 19.10 0.90
CA GLY A 148 -7.23 19.00 0.57
C GLY A 148 -7.59 17.91 -0.44
N GLY A 149 -6.62 17.10 -0.88
CA GLY A 149 -6.89 15.96 -1.75
C GLY A 149 -7.73 14.87 -1.07
N ARG A 150 -8.37 14.03 -1.89
CA ARG A 150 -9.28 12.95 -1.46
C ARG A 150 -8.92 11.64 -2.14
N LEU A 151 -9.21 10.50 -1.51
CA LEU A 151 -9.03 9.19 -2.18
C LEU A 151 -10.20 8.93 -3.13
N VAL A 152 -10.16 9.55 -4.31
CA VAL A 152 -11.23 9.51 -5.33
C VAL A 152 -10.64 9.33 -6.72
N PRO A 153 -11.38 8.73 -7.67
CA PRO A 153 -10.96 8.71 -9.07
C PRO A 153 -10.63 10.12 -9.56
N GLY A 154 -9.54 10.26 -10.31
CA GLY A 154 -8.98 11.57 -10.69
C GLY A 154 -7.91 12.09 -9.74
N ASN A 155 -7.70 11.43 -8.60
CA ASN A 155 -6.65 11.78 -7.65
C ASN A 155 -5.80 10.58 -7.21
N LEU A 156 -5.84 9.46 -7.94
CA LEU A 156 -5.09 8.25 -7.58
C LEU A 156 -3.89 8.05 -8.50
N VAL A 157 -2.79 7.54 -7.96
CA VAL A 157 -1.60 7.20 -8.76
C VAL A 157 -0.99 5.90 -8.26
N ALA A 158 -0.55 5.04 -9.18
CA ALA A 158 0.20 3.84 -8.84
C ALA A 158 1.67 4.19 -8.60
N LEU A 159 2.17 3.96 -7.40
CA LEU A 159 3.57 4.15 -7.05
C LEU A 159 4.14 2.90 -6.40
N CYS A 160 5.42 2.59 -6.63
CA CYS A 160 6.11 1.64 -5.78
C CYS A 160 6.29 2.22 -4.37
N ARG A 161 6.49 1.34 -3.38
CA ARG A 161 6.71 1.73 -1.98
C ARG A 161 7.79 2.80 -1.79
N ASP A 162 8.90 2.72 -2.52
CA ASP A 162 10.01 3.68 -2.41
C ASP A 162 9.65 5.07 -2.95
N CYS A 163 8.93 5.13 -4.07
CA CYS A 163 8.44 6.39 -4.62
C CYS A 163 7.38 7.00 -3.71
N ASN A 164 6.45 6.19 -3.21
CA ASN A 164 5.43 6.64 -2.26
C ASN A 164 6.06 7.23 -0.97
N ASN A 165 7.06 6.53 -0.40
CA ASN A 165 7.78 6.96 0.79
C ASN A 165 8.61 8.24 0.59
N ARG A 166 9.05 8.51 -0.66
CA ARG A 166 9.70 9.77 -1.03
C ARG A 166 8.68 10.89 -1.23
N LYS A 167 7.56 10.61 -1.90
CA LYS A 167 6.50 11.59 -2.16
C LYS A 167 5.88 12.11 -0.88
N ARG A 168 5.44 11.21 0.03
CA ARG A 168 4.76 11.56 1.28
C ARG A 168 3.62 12.58 1.02
N GLU A 169 3.66 13.68 1.76
CA GLU A 169 2.70 14.78 1.68
C GLU A 169 3.14 15.91 0.74
N GLN A 170 4.17 15.70 -0.09
CA GLN A 170 4.65 16.73 -1.00
C GLN A 170 3.60 17.05 -2.08
N PRO A 171 3.43 18.34 -2.44
CA PRO A 171 2.71 18.74 -3.65
C PRO A 171 3.23 18.00 -4.88
N ALA A 172 2.35 17.75 -5.84
CA ALA A 172 2.68 17.00 -7.06
C ALA A 172 3.85 17.64 -7.83
N GLU A 173 3.90 18.97 -7.90
CA GLU A 173 4.89 19.76 -8.62
C GLU A 173 6.29 19.70 -8.00
N ARG A 174 6.38 19.28 -6.72
CA ARG A 174 7.67 19.03 -6.07
C ARG A 174 8.19 17.62 -6.29
N PHE A 175 7.29 16.68 -6.59
CA PHE A 175 7.64 15.27 -6.73
C PHE A 175 7.77 14.82 -8.20
N TYR A 176 6.92 15.36 -9.07
CA TYR A 176 6.90 15.08 -10.50
C TYR A 176 7.54 16.20 -11.31
N SER A 177 8.22 15.85 -12.40
CA SER A 177 8.67 16.82 -13.39
C SER A 177 7.49 17.30 -14.26
N PRO A 178 7.59 18.46 -14.94
CA PRO A 178 6.52 18.92 -15.82
C PRO A 178 6.12 17.89 -16.91
N PRO A 179 7.05 17.19 -17.60
CA PRO A 179 6.67 16.12 -18.52
C PRO A 179 5.96 14.94 -17.85
N GLU A 180 6.32 14.60 -16.61
CA GLU A 180 5.60 13.55 -15.87
C GLU A 180 4.19 13.99 -15.50
N LEU A 181 3.98 15.24 -15.07
CA LEU A 181 2.65 15.77 -14.77
C LEU A 181 1.75 15.75 -16.00
N GLU A 182 2.29 16.12 -17.17
CA GLU A 182 1.55 16.09 -18.43
C GLU A 182 1.12 14.66 -18.79
N ARG A 183 2.03 13.68 -18.68
CA ARG A 183 1.67 12.27 -18.88
C ARG A 183 0.66 11.77 -17.85
N LEU A 184 0.76 12.21 -16.59
CA LEU A 184 -0.11 11.76 -15.52
C LEU A 184 -1.56 12.18 -15.73
N ARG A 185 -1.78 13.36 -16.35
CA ARG A 185 -3.11 13.92 -16.60
C ARG A 185 -4.03 12.92 -17.32
N GLY A 186 -3.52 12.25 -18.35
CA GLY A 186 -4.28 11.23 -19.07
C GLY A 186 -4.75 10.07 -18.19
N PHE A 187 -3.96 9.67 -17.20
CA PHE A 187 -4.39 8.66 -16.24
C PHE A 187 -5.46 9.20 -15.29
N LEU A 188 -5.28 10.41 -14.75
CA LEU A 188 -6.20 11.01 -13.78
C LEU A 188 -7.59 11.24 -14.40
N ASP A 189 -7.65 11.81 -15.60
CA ASP A 189 -8.92 12.15 -16.26
C ASP A 189 -9.77 10.91 -16.61
N ASN A 190 -9.13 9.73 -16.72
CA ASN A 190 -9.77 8.50 -17.19
C ASN A 190 -9.94 7.44 -16.08
N GLN A 191 -9.89 7.81 -14.80
CA GLN A 191 -10.05 6.83 -13.70
C GLN A 191 -11.49 6.47 -13.37
N SER A 192 -12.45 7.33 -13.73
CA SER A 192 -13.84 7.18 -13.27
C SER A 192 -14.43 5.80 -13.61
N SER A 193 -14.17 5.29 -14.82
CA SER A 193 -14.65 3.99 -15.29
C SER A 193 -14.10 2.80 -14.50
N LEU A 194 -12.91 2.92 -13.88
CA LEU A 194 -12.32 1.86 -13.07
C LEU A 194 -13.08 1.62 -11.76
N PHE A 195 -13.79 2.66 -11.29
CA PHE A 195 -14.49 2.64 -10.01
C PHE A 195 -16.01 2.82 -10.15
N ASP A 196 -16.52 2.96 -11.37
CA ASP A 196 -17.96 3.04 -11.64
C ASP A 196 -18.58 1.64 -11.61
N PHE A 197 -18.87 1.16 -10.40
CA PHE A 197 -19.37 -0.18 -10.15
C PHE A 197 -20.63 -0.13 -9.29
N VAL A 198 -21.64 -0.88 -9.74
CA VAL A 198 -22.87 -1.15 -9.02
C VAL A 198 -23.04 -2.66 -8.92
N PHE A 199 -23.26 -3.15 -7.70
CA PHE A 199 -23.43 -4.59 -7.47
C PHE A 199 -24.82 -5.04 -7.93
N ASP A 200 -24.87 -5.99 -8.87
CA ASP A 200 -26.12 -6.59 -9.34
C ASP A 200 -26.51 -7.77 -8.44
N TRP A 201 -27.39 -7.49 -7.48
CA TRP A 201 -27.92 -8.50 -6.58
C TRP A 201 -28.72 -9.58 -7.31
N LYS A 202 -29.43 -9.24 -8.38
CA LYS A 202 -30.26 -10.21 -9.11
C LYS A 202 -29.37 -11.22 -9.84
N ALA A 203 -28.33 -10.76 -10.52
CA ALA A 203 -27.37 -11.64 -11.18
C ALA A 203 -26.59 -12.48 -10.16
N TRP A 204 -26.15 -11.86 -9.06
CA TRP A 204 -25.49 -12.56 -7.95
C TRP A 204 -26.35 -13.67 -7.34
N GLU A 205 -27.66 -13.45 -7.20
CA GLU A 205 -28.58 -14.42 -6.65
C GLU A 205 -28.90 -15.57 -7.60
N ALA A 206 -28.91 -15.30 -8.90
CA ALA A 206 -29.17 -16.32 -9.91
C ALA A 206 -28.01 -17.31 -10.03
N ASP A 207 -26.77 -16.80 -10.16
CA ASP A 207 -25.57 -17.62 -10.29
C ASP A 207 -24.35 -16.83 -9.83
N ARG A 208 -23.82 -17.19 -8.65
CA ARG A 208 -22.70 -16.50 -8.02
C ARG A 208 -21.39 -16.68 -8.78
N GLU A 209 -21.17 -17.87 -9.33
CA GLU A 209 -19.96 -18.21 -10.06
C GLU A 209 -19.94 -17.47 -11.39
N ALA A 210 -21.03 -17.60 -12.17
CA ALA A 210 -21.15 -16.90 -13.44
C ALA A 210 -21.11 -15.37 -13.27
N TYR A 211 -21.70 -14.83 -12.21
CA TYR A 211 -21.61 -13.40 -11.91
C TYR A 211 -20.18 -12.94 -11.69
N LEU A 212 -19.40 -13.60 -10.81
CA LEU A 212 -18.01 -13.19 -10.56
C LEU A 212 -17.13 -13.34 -11.81
N VAL A 213 -17.31 -14.42 -12.57
CA VAL A 213 -16.62 -14.62 -13.85
C VAL A 213 -16.98 -13.51 -14.85
N SER A 214 -18.25 -13.10 -14.92
CA SER A 214 -18.69 -12.01 -15.81
C SER A 214 -18.07 -10.65 -15.49
N LEU A 215 -17.60 -10.43 -14.25
CA LEU A 215 -16.84 -9.24 -13.86
C LEU A 215 -15.38 -9.26 -14.37
N GLY A 216 -14.94 -10.39 -14.92
CA GLY A 216 -13.58 -10.64 -15.40
C GLY A 216 -12.66 -11.26 -14.35
N ILE A 217 -13.21 -11.83 -13.26
CA ILE A 217 -12.43 -12.55 -12.26
C ILE A 217 -12.13 -13.96 -12.79
N ASP A 218 -10.86 -14.37 -12.67
CA ASP A 218 -10.41 -15.69 -13.11
C ASP A 218 -11.25 -16.83 -12.53
N ALA A 219 -11.65 -17.78 -13.38
CA ALA A 219 -12.59 -18.84 -12.99
C ALA A 219 -12.02 -19.77 -11.90
N ALA A 220 -10.71 -20.06 -11.91
CA ALA A 220 -10.11 -20.87 -10.86
C ALA A 220 -10.10 -20.13 -9.53
N LEU A 221 -9.81 -18.82 -9.54
CA LEU A 221 -9.93 -17.97 -8.35
C LEU A 221 -11.39 -17.87 -7.87
N VAL A 222 -12.36 -17.76 -8.78
CA VAL A 222 -13.80 -17.79 -8.42
C VAL A 222 -14.15 -19.10 -7.72
N HIS A 223 -13.70 -20.23 -8.26
CA HIS A 223 -13.91 -21.54 -7.65
C HIS A 223 -13.32 -21.60 -6.23
N GLU A 224 -12.09 -21.14 -6.05
CA GLU A 224 -11.43 -21.07 -4.73
C GLU A 224 -12.21 -20.20 -3.74
N VAL A 225 -12.59 -18.96 -4.10
CA VAL A 225 -13.30 -18.07 -3.16
C VAL A 225 -14.68 -18.59 -2.78
N LEU A 226 -15.33 -19.42 -3.60
CA LEU A 226 -16.65 -19.97 -3.30
C LEU A 226 -16.60 -21.27 -2.50
N ASN A 227 -15.50 -22.04 -2.59
CA ASN A 227 -15.45 -23.42 -2.08
C ASN A 227 -14.35 -23.69 -1.05
N ASN A 228 -13.42 -22.75 -0.82
CA ASN A 228 -12.30 -22.92 0.11
C ASN A 228 -12.46 -22.01 1.35
N PRO A 229 -12.89 -22.55 2.51
CA PRO A 229 -13.06 -21.80 3.75
C PRO A 229 -11.80 -21.09 4.26
N ASP A 230 -10.62 -21.57 3.89
CA ASP A 230 -9.34 -21.00 4.31
C ASP A 230 -8.89 -19.86 3.40
N HIS A 231 -9.55 -19.65 2.26
CA HIS A 231 -9.21 -18.57 1.36
C HIS A 231 -9.57 -17.20 1.99
N ARG A 232 -8.67 -16.20 1.89
CA ARG A 232 -8.84 -14.87 2.52
C ARG A 232 -10.12 -14.12 2.10
N PHE A 233 -10.66 -14.47 0.94
CA PHE A 233 -11.90 -13.91 0.38
C PHE A 233 -13.01 -14.95 0.30
N TYR A 234 -12.96 -16.01 1.11
CA TYR A 234 -13.99 -17.03 1.12
C TYR A 234 -15.38 -16.42 1.27
N ILE A 235 -16.31 -16.85 0.43
CA ILE A 235 -17.70 -16.41 0.42
C ILE A 235 -18.55 -17.64 0.71
N PRO A 236 -19.07 -17.81 1.93
CA PRO A 236 -19.78 -19.02 2.30
C PRO A 236 -21.00 -19.26 1.39
N PRO A 237 -21.45 -20.52 1.24
CA PRO A 237 -22.75 -20.81 0.64
C PRO A 237 -23.84 -20.03 1.38
N ARG A 238 -24.91 -19.67 0.68
CA ARG A 238 -26.08 -19.12 1.38
C ARG A 238 -26.60 -20.23 2.28
N TYR A 239 -26.74 -19.95 3.57
CA TYR A 239 -27.58 -20.78 4.41
C TYR A 239 -28.97 -20.75 3.80
N GLU A 240 -29.43 -21.89 3.29
CA GLU A 240 -30.87 -22.08 3.10
C GLU A 240 -31.48 -21.82 4.47
N LYS A 241 -32.22 -20.71 4.60
CA LYS A 241 -33.08 -20.54 5.76
C LYS A 241 -34.10 -21.66 5.65
N GLU A 242 -33.89 -22.77 6.32
CA GLU A 242 -35.02 -23.61 6.69
C GLU A 242 -36.02 -22.67 7.36
N PRO A 243 -37.27 -22.58 6.87
CA PRO A 243 -38.25 -21.75 7.51
C PRO A 243 -38.45 -22.31 8.92
N ILE A 244 -37.91 -21.62 9.93
CA ILE A 244 -38.26 -21.85 11.32
C ILE A 244 -39.71 -21.42 11.44
N GLY A 245 -40.62 -22.34 11.12
CA GLY A 245 -42.05 -22.18 11.32
C GLY A 245 -42.30 -22.15 12.82
N VAL A 246 -42.42 -20.96 13.40
CA VAL A 246 -42.96 -20.81 14.75
C VAL A 246 -44.47 -21.03 14.62
N ILE A 247 -44.96 -22.22 15.00
CA ILE A 247 -46.39 -22.44 15.19
C ILE A 247 -46.76 -21.72 16.48
N ILE A 248 -47.37 -20.54 16.34
CA ILE A 248 -48.00 -19.84 17.46
C ILE A 248 -49.39 -20.46 17.62
N THR A 249 -49.54 -21.39 18.56
CA THR A 249 -50.86 -21.90 18.94
C THR A 249 -51.54 -20.84 19.79
N ILE A 250 -52.51 -20.15 19.20
CA ILE A 250 -53.35 -19.19 19.92
C ILE A 250 -54.51 -19.96 20.55
N ASP A 251 -54.55 -20.04 21.87
CA ASP A 251 -55.73 -20.51 22.58
C ASP A 251 -56.79 -19.41 22.62
N GLU A 252 -57.71 -19.47 21.67
CA GLU A 252 -58.80 -18.52 21.51
C GLU A 252 -59.68 -18.43 22.77
N ALA A 253 -59.81 -19.53 23.54
CA ALA A 253 -60.57 -19.54 24.79
C ALA A 253 -59.88 -18.69 25.88
N SER A 254 -58.55 -18.78 26.00
CA SER A 254 -57.78 -17.99 26.95
C SER A 254 -57.81 -16.48 26.63
N ILE A 255 -57.77 -16.13 25.34
CA ILE A 255 -57.91 -14.74 24.89
C ILE A 255 -59.32 -14.21 25.20
N LEU A 256 -60.36 -14.98 24.89
CA LEU A 256 -61.73 -14.59 25.18
C LEU A 256 -61.98 -14.43 26.68
N ASP A 257 -61.41 -15.30 27.53
CA ASP A 257 -61.52 -15.15 28.99
C ASP A 257 -60.81 -13.88 29.49
N SER A 258 -59.63 -13.58 28.96
CA SER A 258 -58.87 -12.37 29.28
C SER A 258 -59.61 -11.09 28.85
N ILE A 259 -60.21 -11.09 27.66
CA ILE A 259 -61.04 -9.98 27.18
C ILE A 259 -62.28 -9.81 28.07
N LYS A 260 -62.96 -10.90 28.42
CA LYS A 260 -64.14 -10.84 29.31
C LYS A 260 -63.80 -10.29 30.69
N ARG A 261 -62.66 -10.66 31.28
CA ARG A 261 -62.20 -10.08 32.57
C ARG A 261 -61.97 -8.59 32.48
N VAL A 262 -61.23 -8.14 31.46
CA VAL A 262 -60.94 -6.71 31.27
C VAL A 262 -62.23 -5.92 31.03
N LEU A 263 -63.17 -6.45 30.25
CA LEU A 263 -64.46 -5.80 30.02
C LEU A 263 -65.34 -5.78 31.28
N ALA A 264 -65.33 -6.84 32.09
CA ALA A 264 -66.04 -6.88 33.36
C ALA A 264 -65.46 -5.89 34.39
N GLU A 265 -64.14 -5.75 34.46
CA GLU A 265 -63.47 -4.76 35.32
C GLU A 265 -63.74 -3.32 34.88
N ARG A 266 -63.88 -3.09 33.56
CA ARG A 266 -63.98 -1.76 32.98
C ARG A 266 -65.43 -1.25 32.84
N PHE A 267 -66.39 -2.16 32.72
CA PHE A 267 -67.79 -1.83 32.44
C PHE A 267 -68.80 -2.53 33.36
N GLY A 268 -68.35 -3.34 34.32
CA GLY A 268 -69.20 -4.00 35.31
C GLY A 268 -69.51 -3.11 36.53
N LYS A 269 -70.39 -2.12 36.34
CA LYS A 269 -71.26 -1.55 37.38
C LYS A 269 -72.66 -1.39 36.83
#